data_AF-A0A1M5F627-F1
#
_entry.id   AF-A0A1M5F627-F1
#
_cell.length_a   1.000
_cell.length_b   1.000
_cell.length_c   1.000
_cell.angle_alpha   90.00
_cell.angle_beta   90.00
_cell.angle_gamma   90.00
#
_symmetry.space_group_name_H-M   'P 1'
#
loop_
_entity.id
_entity.type
_entity.pdbx_description
1 polymer ?
#
loop_
_entity_poly.entity_id
_entity_poly.type
_entity_poly.pdbx_seq_one_letter_code
_entity_poly.pdbx_strand_id
1 'polypeptide(L)'
;MNRDRVLAALGVGVFVVGSAFAAQSASAQPTPQSASGPSVKSDLTTGEDVVRQTTANVRLQPTGGTPATVLLVSLSPGSWVLSSNVTLVSWGPSDYTRCGLYVNEKGVGGAATMVGGPSPSGEPTGVYVATLSVHGAFTSGENTTVSLRCAHDHNRTASEAAYVDPGATLWAHRS
;
A
#
# COMPACT_ATOMS: atom_id res chain seq x y z
N MET A 1 33.94 40.65 -11.62
CA MET A 1 35.17 40.06 -12.18
C MET A 1 35.11 38.57 -11.91
N ASN A 2 35.29 37.75 -12.97
CA ASN A 2 35.43 36.28 -13.07
C ASN A 2 34.29 35.44 -12.43
N ARG A 3 33.36 34.80 -13.16
CA ARG A 3 33.40 33.92 -14.36
C ARG A 3 34.35 32.72 -14.17
N ASP A 4 33.78 31.60 -13.71
CA ASP A 4 34.27 30.26 -14.06
C ASP A 4 33.08 29.32 -14.28
N ARG A 5 33.01 28.83 -15.51
CA ARG A 5 32.07 27.84 -16.04
C ARG A 5 32.83 26.53 -16.10
N VAL A 6 32.27 25.44 -15.55
CA VAL A 6 32.76 24.09 -15.82
C VAL A 6 31.67 23.31 -16.56
N LEU A 7 31.97 23.02 -17.82
CA LEU A 7 31.31 22.11 -18.74
C LEU A 7 32.10 20.80 -18.75
N ALA A 8 31.45 19.66 -18.52
CA ALA A 8 31.88 18.30 -18.89
C ALA A 8 30.83 17.31 -18.36
N ALA A 9 30.40 16.25 -19.01
CA ALA A 9 30.63 15.70 -20.34
C ALA A 9 29.45 14.76 -20.65
N LEU A 10 29.02 14.71 -21.91
CA LEU A 10 28.04 13.75 -22.41
C LEU A 10 28.72 12.39 -22.57
N GLY A 11 28.31 11.41 -21.74
CA GLY A 11 28.67 10.00 -21.92
C GLY A 11 27.53 9.26 -22.62
N VAL A 12 27.68 9.01 -23.92
CA VAL A 12 26.83 8.10 -24.68
C VAL A 12 27.34 6.68 -24.44
N GLY A 13 26.62 5.90 -23.64
CA GLY A 13 26.88 4.48 -23.39
C GLY A 13 25.75 3.63 -23.95
N VAL A 14 25.93 3.09 -25.15
CA VAL A 14 25.05 2.06 -25.72
C VAL A 14 25.55 0.70 -25.23
N PHE A 15 24.72 -0.02 -24.47
CA PHE A 15 24.91 -1.44 -24.22
C PHE A 15 23.75 -2.22 -24.85
N VAL A 16 24.06 -2.93 -25.93
CA VAL A 16 23.23 -4.00 -26.49
C VAL A 16 23.85 -5.31 -26.04
N VAL A 17 23.16 -6.08 -25.21
CA VAL A 17 23.44 -7.52 -25.04
C VAL A 17 22.11 -8.25 -25.01
N GLY A 18 21.86 -8.98 -26.09
CA GLY A 18 20.72 -9.88 -26.22
C GLY A 18 20.90 -11.11 -25.33
N SER A 19 19.77 -11.63 -24.86
CA SER A 19 19.69 -12.98 -24.31
C SER A 19 18.36 -13.58 -24.77
N ALA A 20 18.46 -14.51 -25.72
CA ALA A 20 17.34 -15.32 -26.16
C ALA A 20 17.06 -16.36 -25.08
N PHE A 21 15.92 -16.24 -24.40
CA PHE A 21 15.40 -17.32 -23.56
C PHE A 21 14.69 -18.34 -24.45
N ALA A 22 15.33 -19.48 -24.67
CA ALA A 22 14.67 -20.65 -25.24
C ALA A 22 13.76 -21.27 -24.17
N ALA A 23 12.45 -21.10 -24.33
CA ALA A 23 11.46 -21.82 -23.54
C ALA A 23 11.41 -23.29 -24.00
N GLN A 24 11.92 -24.21 -23.19
CA GLN A 24 11.67 -25.64 -23.37
C GLN A 24 10.32 -25.98 -22.72
N SER A 25 9.30 -26.17 -23.54
CA SER A 25 8.01 -26.70 -23.10
C SER A 25 8.12 -28.22 -22.96
N ALA A 26 8.33 -28.70 -21.72
CA ALA A 26 8.13 -30.11 -21.40
C ALA A 26 6.66 -30.32 -20.98
N SER A 27 5.84 -30.88 -21.88
CA SER A 27 4.49 -31.33 -21.53
C SER A 27 4.57 -32.71 -20.87
N ALA A 28 4.69 -32.75 -19.55
CA ALA A 28 4.46 -33.97 -18.79
C ALA A 28 2.94 -34.18 -18.68
N GLN A 29 2.43 -35.20 -19.35
CA GLN A 29 1.03 -35.60 -19.31
C GLN A 29 0.76 -36.29 -17.96
N PRO A 30 -0.10 -35.74 -17.08
CA PRO A 30 -0.42 -36.40 -15.83
C PRO A 30 -1.31 -37.61 -16.12
N THR A 31 -0.90 -38.78 -15.61
CA THR A 31 -1.77 -39.95 -15.48
C THR A 31 -2.96 -39.61 -14.58
N PRO A 32 -4.20 -39.99 -14.94
CA PRO A 32 -5.35 -39.81 -14.06
C PRO A 32 -5.25 -40.77 -12.87
N GLN A 33 -4.74 -40.28 -11.74
CA GLN A 33 -4.93 -40.93 -10.45
C GLN A 33 -6.32 -40.55 -9.92
N SER A 34 -7.24 -41.52 -9.95
CA SER A 34 -8.49 -41.47 -9.20
C SER A 34 -8.18 -41.49 -7.70
N ALA A 35 -7.85 -40.32 -7.14
CA ALA A 35 -7.85 -40.11 -5.72
C ALA A 35 -9.28 -39.77 -5.29
N SER A 36 -9.97 -40.73 -4.68
CA SER A 36 -11.13 -40.47 -3.83
C SER A 36 -10.65 -39.73 -2.57
N GLY A 37 -10.32 -38.45 -2.74
CA GLY A 37 -9.98 -37.54 -1.66
C GLY A 37 -11.23 -37.17 -0.85
N PRO A 38 -11.07 -36.72 0.40
CA PRO A 38 -12.19 -36.23 1.19
C PRO A 38 -12.86 -35.09 0.45
N SER A 39 -14.17 -35.18 0.29
CA SER A 39 -15.01 -34.10 -0.24
C SER A 39 -14.87 -32.88 0.66
N VAL A 40 -13.99 -31.95 0.29
CA VAL A 40 -13.95 -30.62 0.89
C VAL A 40 -15.31 -30.01 0.55
N LYS A 41 -16.21 -29.95 1.52
CA LYS A 41 -17.42 -29.15 1.41
C LYS A 41 -16.96 -27.72 1.16
N SER A 42 -17.11 -27.25 -0.08
CA SER A 42 -17.02 -25.83 -0.38
C SER A 42 -18.24 -25.18 0.26
N ASP A 43 -18.10 -24.76 1.51
CA ASP A 43 -19.04 -23.87 2.19
C ASP A 43 -18.87 -22.41 1.72
N LEU A 44 -18.45 -22.22 0.46
CA LEU A 44 -18.18 -20.93 -0.19
C LEU A 44 -19.45 -20.17 -0.57
N THR A 45 -20.63 -20.66 -0.19
CA THR A 45 -21.92 -20.17 -0.69
C THR A 45 -22.35 -18.81 -0.12
N THR A 46 -21.60 -18.19 0.79
CA THR A 46 -21.90 -16.85 1.34
C THR A 46 -20.67 -15.95 1.47
N GLY A 47 -19.61 -16.18 0.69
CA GLY A 47 -18.47 -15.27 0.62
C GLY A 47 -18.90 -13.92 0.02
N GLU A 48 -18.85 -12.86 0.81
CA GLU A 48 -19.07 -11.48 0.38
C GLU A 48 -17.74 -10.76 0.36
N ASP A 49 -17.39 -10.20 -0.80
CA ASP A 49 -16.18 -9.42 -0.98
C ASP A 49 -16.55 -7.95 -1.21
N VAL A 50 -16.00 -7.07 -0.39
CA VAL A 50 -16.14 -5.63 -0.55
C VAL A 50 -14.78 -5.04 -0.87
N VAL A 51 -14.64 -4.51 -2.08
CA VAL A 51 -13.43 -3.79 -2.53
C VAL A 51 -13.74 -2.30 -2.65
N ARG A 52 -12.87 -1.46 -2.11
CA ARG A 52 -12.87 -0.01 -2.31
C ARG A 52 -11.47 0.47 -2.69
N GLN A 53 -11.41 1.50 -3.52
CA GLN A 53 -10.17 2.11 -3.97
C GLN A 53 -10.29 3.63 -4.01
N THR A 54 -9.22 4.34 -3.67
CA THR A 54 -9.16 5.79 -3.88
C THR A 54 -8.98 6.12 -5.37
N THR A 55 -9.63 7.19 -5.84
CA THR A 55 -9.51 7.69 -7.21
C THR A 55 -8.67 8.97 -7.32
N ALA A 56 -8.29 9.54 -6.18
CA ALA A 56 -7.49 10.75 -6.06
C ALA A 56 -6.50 10.58 -4.90
N ASN A 57 -5.49 11.46 -4.85
CA ASN A 57 -4.57 11.47 -3.73
C ASN A 57 -5.29 11.88 -2.44
N VAL A 58 -4.82 11.34 -1.31
CA VAL A 58 -5.28 11.71 0.03
C VAL A 58 -4.11 12.31 0.78
N ARG A 59 -4.12 13.63 0.95
CA ARG A 59 -3.10 14.35 1.72
C ARG A 59 -3.22 13.97 3.20
N LEU A 60 -2.09 13.63 3.83
CA LEU A 60 -2.04 13.43 5.28
C LEU A 60 -2.10 14.78 6.00
N GLN A 61 -2.58 14.78 7.23
CA GLN A 61 -2.69 16.00 8.02
C GLN A 61 -1.28 16.53 8.33
N PRO A 62 -1.02 17.85 8.19
CA PRO A 62 0.30 18.42 8.50
C PRO A 62 0.71 18.24 9.97
N THR A 63 -0.26 18.12 10.87
CA THR A 63 -0.02 17.85 12.29
C THR A 63 0.30 16.38 12.51
N GLY A 64 1.49 16.10 13.04
CA GLY A 64 1.94 14.75 13.38
C GLY A 64 0.97 14.05 14.34
N GLY A 65 0.84 12.74 14.19
CA GLY A 65 -0.07 11.90 14.95
C GLY A 65 -1.56 12.09 14.64
N THR A 66 -1.92 13.03 13.75
CA THR A 66 -3.33 13.26 13.38
C THR A 66 -3.70 12.43 12.15
N PRO A 67 -4.56 11.41 12.28
CA PRO A 67 -4.89 10.54 11.16
C PRO A 67 -5.78 11.22 10.12
N ALA A 68 -5.42 11.06 8.85
CA ALA A 68 -6.33 11.27 7.72
C ALA A 68 -7.04 9.94 7.38
N THR A 69 -8.34 10.01 7.11
CA THR A 69 -9.09 8.84 6.60
C THR A 69 -8.83 8.70 5.11
N VAL A 70 -8.30 7.56 4.69
CA VAL A 70 -7.98 7.25 3.29
C VAL A 70 -9.16 6.55 2.62
N LEU A 71 -9.73 5.56 3.30
CA LEU A 71 -10.91 4.81 2.85
C LEU A 71 -11.85 4.55 4.03
N LEU A 72 -13.14 4.49 3.74
CA LEU A 72 -14.21 4.22 4.68
C LEU A 72 -15.26 3.32 4.01
N VAL A 73 -15.69 2.26 4.69
CA VAL A 73 -16.72 1.34 4.19
C VAL A 73 -17.60 0.85 5.33
N SER A 74 -18.89 0.68 5.08
CA SER A 74 -19.82 0.02 6.01
C SER A 74 -20.00 -1.43 5.60
N LEU A 75 -19.81 -2.34 6.55
CA LEU A 75 -19.97 -3.79 6.37
C LEU A 75 -21.13 -4.28 7.22
N SER A 76 -21.85 -5.28 6.71
CA SER A 76 -22.93 -5.94 7.46
C SER A 76 -22.38 -6.81 8.61
N PRO A 77 -23.24 -7.26 9.55
CA PRO A 77 -22.85 -8.23 10.57
C PRO A 77 -22.18 -9.46 9.94
N GLY A 78 -21.13 -9.96 10.60
CA GLY A 78 -20.34 -11.09 10.12
C GLY A 78 -18.93 -11.10 10.68
N SER A 79 -18.19 -12.14 10.29
CA SER A 79 -16.74 -12.24 10.48
C SER A 79 -16.04 -11.83 9.20
N TRP A 80 -15.04 -10.97 9.33
CA TRP A 80 -14.38 -10.32 8.21
C TRP A 80 -12.87 -10.37 8.37
N VAL A 81 -12.19 -10.70 7.27
CA VAL A 81 -10.75 -10.50 7.09
C VAL A 81 -10.55 -9.27 6.24
N LEU A 82 -9.64 -8.40 6.66
CA LEU A 82 -9.33 -7.13 6.04
C LEU A 82 -7.92 -7.17 5.46
N SER A 83 -7.76 -6.62 4.27
CA SER A 83 -6.47 -6.30 3.68
C SER A 83 -6.52 -4.92 3.04
N SER A 84 -5.44 -4.17 3.18
CA SER A 84 -5.30 -2.87 2.56
C SER A 84 -3.88 -2.69 2.05
N ASN A 85 -3.75 -2.03 0.90
CA ASN A 85 -2.47 -1.63 0.33
C ASN A 85 -2.50 -0.13 0.03
N VAL A 86 -1.45 0.58 0.43
CA VAL A 86 -1.29 2.01 0.16
C VAL A 86 0.09 2.31 -0.38
N THR A 87 0.15 3.25 -1.32
CA THR A 87 1.40 3.85 -1.78
C THR A 87 1.51 5.26 -1.21
N LEU A 88 2.54 5.48 -0.40
CA LEU A 88 2.84 6.75 0.23
C LEU A 88 3.86 7.50 -0.61
N VAL A 89 3.64 8.80 -0.80
CA VAL A 89 4.53 9.67 -1.56
C VAL A 89 4.89 10.89 -0.71
N SER A 90 6.18 11.21 -0.65
CA SER A 90 6.68 12.41 0.03
C SER A 90 7.76 13.09 -0.80
N TRP A 91 7.72 14.43 -0.76
CA TRP A 91 8.77 15.31 -1.27
C TRP A 91 9.49 16.05 -0.13
N GLY A 92 9.11 15.79 1.12
CA GLY A 92 9.70 16.42 2.30
C GLY A 92 10.80 15.56 2.94
N PRO A 93 11.35 16.00 4.09
CA PRO A 93 12.29 15.20 4.88
C PRO A 93 11.65 13.88 5.34
N SER A 94 12.45 12.86 5.62
CA SER A 94 11.96 11.54 6.02
C SER A 94 11.08 11.60 7.28
N ASP A 95 9.97 10.87 7.26
CA ASP A 95 9.08 10.67 8.41
C ASP A 95 8.62 9.22 8.48
N TYR A 96 8.34 8.76 9.70
CA TYR A 96 7.56 7.55 9.88
C TYR A 96 6.10 7.86 9.57
N THR A 97 5.56 7.15 8.60
CA THR A 97 4.13 7.14 8.29
C THR A 97 3.55 5.82 8.71
N ARG A 98 2.44 5.88 9.43
CA ARG A 98 1.73 4.75 10.01
C ARG A 98 0.35 4.69 9.39
N CYS A 99 -0.03 3.52 8.91
CA CYS A 99 -1.39 3.26 8.47
C CYS A 99 -1.99 2.14 9.30
N GLY A 100 -3.25 2.32 9.68
CA GLY A 100 -4.00 1.38 10.51
C GLY A 100 -5.37 1.09 9.95
N LEU A 101 -5.84 -0.13 10.20
CA LEU A 101 -7.21 -0.54 9.98
C LEU A 101 -7.99 -0.35 11.29
N TYR A 102 -9.11 0.33 11.20
CA TYR A 102 -9.98 0.64 12.33
C TYR A 102 -11.38 0.09 12.06
N VAL A 103 -11.93 -0.58 13.07
CA VAL A 103 -13.31 -1.03 13.13
C VAL A 103 -14.00 -0.10 14.12
N ASN A 104 -14.85 0.78 13.59
CA ASN A 104 -15.27 2.02 14.24
C ASN A 104 -14.01 2.82 14.65
N GLU A 105 -13.76 2.97 15.94
CA GLU A 105 -12.56 3.66 16.48
C GLU A 105 -11.49 2.68 17.02
N LYS A 106 -11.73 1.37 16.97
CA LYS A 106 -10.80 0.37 17.49
C LYS A 106 -9.82 -0.07 16.39
N GLY A 107 -8.52 0.09 16.64
CA GLY A 107 -7.47 -0.45 15.78
C GLY A 107 -7.48 -1.99 15.78
N VAL A 108 -7.48 -2.60 14.60
CA VAL A 108 -7.45 -4.07 14.40
C VAL A 108 -6.25 -4.54 13.58
N GLY A 109 -5.44 -3.60 13.10
CA GLY A 109 -4.23 -3.87 12.34
C GLY A 109 -3.49 -2.58 12.04
N GLY A 110 -2.18 -2.67 11.80
CA GLY A 110 -1.38 -1.52 11.41
C GLY A 110 0.01 -1.90 10.95
N ALA A 111 0.61 -1.01 10.18
CA ALA A 111 2.02 -1.06 9.84
C ALA A 111 2.58 0.36 9.73
N ALA A 112 3.91 0.46 9.70
CA ALA A 112 4.62 1.71 9.57
C ALA A 112 5.75 1.57 8.55
N THR A 113 6.06 2.65 7.86
CA THR A 113 7.23 2.74 6.98
C THR A 113 7.80 4.15 7.03
N MET A 114 9.05 4.31 6.62
CA MET A 114 9.66 5.62 6.45
C MET A 114 9.48 6.10 5.01
N VAL A 115 9.06 7.36 4.83
CA VAL A 115 8.93 7.99 3.51
C VAL A 115 9.46 9.43 3.58
N GLY A 116 10.11 9.89 2.51
CA GLY A 116 10.75 11.21 2.44
C GLY A 116 12.27 11.13 2.38
N GLY A 117 12.91 12.28 2.18
CA GLY A 117 14.34 12.37 1.95
C GLY A 117 15.18 12.17 3.20
N PRO A 118 16.27 11.38 3.13
CA PRO A 118 17.11 11.08 4.31
C PRO A 118 17.99 12.26 4.76
N SER A 119 17.95 13.40 4.06
CA SER A 119 18.89 14.50 4.30
C SER A 119 18.43 15.43 5.43
N PRO A 120 19.22 15.62 6.49
CA PRO A 120 18.94 16.60 7.53
C PRO A 120 19.29 18.05 7.12
N SER A 121 19.97 18.27 5.98
CA SER A 121 20.53 19.57 5.62
C SER A 121 20.48 19.92 4.12
N GLY A 122 19.83 19.10 3.29
CA GLY A 122 19.71 19.33 1.86
C GLY A 122 18.29 19.12 1.39
N GLU A 123 17.85 19.98 0.47
CA GLU A 123 16.54 19.86 -0.16
C GLU A 123 16.39 18.45 -0.75
N PRO A 124 15.37 17.68 -0.35
CA PRO A 124 15.04 16.42 -1.02
C PRO A 124 14.85 16.68 -2.53
N THR A 125 15.77 16.20 -3.36
CA THR A 125 15.78 16.45 -4.81
C THR A 125 14.91 15.46 -5.59
N GLY A 126 14.04 14.69 -4.93
CA GLY A 126 13.28 13.63 -5.57
C GLY A 126 12.01 13.23 -4.85
N VAL A 127 11.25 12.36 -5.52
CA VAL A 127 10.06 11.71 -5.00
C VAL A 127 10.46 10.49 -4.21
N TYR A 128 10.01 10.40 -2.97
CA TYR A 128 10.18 9.21 -2.15
C TYR A 128 8.85 8.46 -2.08
N VAL A 129 8.88 7.17 -2.42
CA VAL A 129 7.72 6.32 -2.50
C VAL A 129 7.92 5.10 -1.62
N ALA A 130 6.91 4.75 -0.83
CA ALA A 130 6.89 3.53 -0.03
C ALA A 130 5.51 2.87 -0.09
N THR A 131 5.48 1.55 -0.23
CA THR A 131 4.22 0.78 -0.18
C THR A 131 4.06 0.14 1.19
N LEU A 132 2.84 0.15 1.71
CA LEU A 132 2.52 -0.39 3.03
C LEU A 132 1.26 -1.25 2.90
N SER A 133 1.38 -2.50 3.38
CA SER A 133 0.27 -3.45 3.44
C SER A 133 -0.18 -3.61 4.88
N VAL A 134 -1.49 -3.55 5.13
CA VAL A 134 -2.09 -3.73 6.45
C VAL A 134 -3.12 -4.84 6.37
N HIS A 135 -3.13 -5.70 7.40
CA HIS A 135 -4.11 -6.77 7.54
C HIS A 135 -4.73 -6.71 8.93
N GLY A 136 -5.97 -7.17 9.02
CA GLY A 136 -6.70 -7.26 10.28
C GLY A 136 -7.89 -8.21 10.13
N ALA A 137 -8.56 -8.51 11.23
CA ALA A 137 -9.79 -9.28 11.22
C ALA A 137 -10.69 -8.86 12.37
N PHE A 138 -11.99 -9.01 12.20
CA PHE A 138 -12.97 -8.75 13.26
C PHE A 138 -14.26 -9.54 13.03
N THR A 139 -15.04 -9.69 14.10
CA THR A 139 -16.41 -10.21 14.05
C THR A 139 -17.33 -9.18 14.68
N SER A 140 -18.49 -8.94 14.07
CA SER A 140 -19.51 -8.04 14.60
C SER A 140 -20.91 -8.59 14.40
N GLY A 141 -21.79 -8.36 15.38
CA GLY A 141 -23.22 -8.65 15.29
C GLY A 141 -24.05 -7.52 14.68
N GLU A 142 -23.43 -6.39 14.36
CA GLU A 142 -24.10 -5.16 13.88
C GLU A 142 -23.41 -4.61 12.64
N ASN A 143 -24.12 -3.74 11.90
CA ASN A 143 -23.51 -2.96 10.81
C ASN A 143 -22.33 -2.15 11.37
N THR A 144 -21.16 -2.32 10.76
CA THR A 144 -19.91 -1.80 11.32
C THR A 144 -19.15 -1.00 10.28
N THR A 145 -18.56 0.12 10.71
CA THR A 145 -17.75 0.94 9.82
C THR A 145 -16.29 0.51 9.91
N VAL A 146 -15.66 0.24 8.78
CA VAL A 146 -14.23 -0.03 8.67
C VAL A 146 -13.56 1.13 7.97
N SER A 147 -12.42 1.57 8.50
CA SER A 147 -11.62 2.63 7.88
C SER A 147 -10.14 2.28 7.82
N LEU A 148 -9.51 2.73 6.74
CA LEU A 148 -8.07 2.82 6.62
C LEU A 148 -7.67 4.26 6.93
N ARG A 149 -6.81 4.43 7.93
CA ARG A 149 -6.36 5.75 8.37
C ARG A 149 -4.84 5.80 8.37
N CYS A 150 -4.27 6.90 7.93
CA CYS A 150 -2.83 7.11 7.90
C CYS A 150 -2.44 8.41 8.59
N ALA A 151 -1.32 8.42 9.29
CA ALA A 151 -0.71 9.58 9.94
C ALA A 151 0.80 9.51 9.80
N HIS A 152 1.49 10.65 9.96
CA HIS A 152 2.94 10.68 10.12
C HIS A 152 3.32 11.17 11.52
N ASP A 153 4.53 10.88 11.99
CA ASP A 153 4.90 11.08 13.39
C ASP A 153 5.23 12.55 13.72
N HIS A 154 5.80 13.32 12.79
CA HIS A 154 6.27 14.68 13.05
C HIS A 154 5.39 15.75 12.41
N ASN A 155 5.30 16.94 12.98
CA ASN A 155 4.66 18.06 12.29
C ASN A 155 5.40 18.42 11.00
N ARG A 156 4.64 18.70 9.94
CA ARG A 156 5.13 19.08 8.60
C ARG A 156 4.42 20.34 8.13
N THR A 157 5.00 21.05 7.18
CA THR A 157 4.21 22.01 6.41
C THR A 157 3.24 21.27 5.49
N ALA A 158 2.19 21.94 5.04
CA ALA A 158 1.20 21.35 4.13
C ALA A 158 1.81 20.91 2.78
N SER A 159 2.94 21.48 2.36
CA SER A 159 3.67 21.09 1.15
C SER A 159 4.57 19.86 1.37
N GLU A 160 5.07 19.65 2.59
CA GLU A 160 5.98 18.56 2.94
C GLU A 160 5.25 17.32 3.45
N ALA A 161 4.03 17.47 3.96
CA ALA A 161 3.23 16.35 4.44
C ALA A 161 3.04 15.32 3.32
N ALA A 162 3.35 14.06 3.62
CA ALA A 162 3.15 12.96 2.69
C ALA A 162 1.68 12.86 2.26
N TYR A 163 1.44 12.18 1.14
CA TYR A 163 0.10 11.82 0.70
C TYR A 163 0.03 10.35 0.32
N VAL A 164 -1.18 9.80 0.35
CA VAL A 164 -1.48 8.50 -0.23
C VAL A 164 -1.84 8.70 -1.70
N ASP A 165 -1.14 8.02 -2.60
CA ASP A 165 -1.38 8.08 -4.04
C ASP A 165 -2.76 7.48 -4.40
N PRO A 166 -3.39 7.87 -5.53
CA PRO A 166 -4.57 7.17 -6.03
C PRO A 166 -4.30 5.67 -6.18
N GLY A 167 -5.31 4.84 -5.95
CA GLY A 167 -5.15 3.39 -6.04
C GLY A 167 -4.93 2.68 -4.71
N ALA A 168 -4.93 3.40 -3.58
CA ALA A 168 -5.01 2.75 -2.27
C ALA A 168 -6.26 1.89 -2.19
N THR A 169 -6.12 0.64 -1.71
CA THR A 169 -7.20 -0.34 -1.66
C THR A 169 -7.59 -0.71 -0.23
N LEU A 170 -8.86 -1.04 -0.04
CA LEU A 170 -9.39 -1.76 1.12
C LEU A 170 -10.24 -2.91 0.60
N TRP A 171 -9.81 -4.13 0.88
CA TRP A 171 -10.55 -5.36 0.63
C TRP A 171 -11.03 -5.93 1.96
N ALA A 172 -12.31 -6.25 2.02
CA ALA A 172 -12.92 -6.98 3.12
C ALA A 172 -13.54 -8.26 2.56
N HIS A 173 -13.11 -9.39 3.11
CA HIS A 173 -13.62 -10.71 2.77
C HIS A 173 -14.40 -11.28 3.94
N ARG A 174 -15.63 -11.70 3.68
CA ARG A 174 -16.45 -12.38 4.69
C ARG A 174 -15.99 -13.82 4.83
N SER A 175 -15.52 -14.17 6.03
CA SER A 175 -15.08 -15.52 6.41
C SER A 175 -16.22 -16.38 6.93
#